data_AF-A0A1X7FT28-F1
#
_entry.id   AF-A0A1X7FT28-F1
#
_cell.length_a   1.000
_cell.length_b   1.000
_cell.length_c   1.000
_cell.angle_alpha   90.00
_cell.angle_beta   90.00
_cell.angle_gamma   90.00
#
_symmetry.space_group_name_H-M   'P 1'
#
loop_
_entity.id
_entity.type
_entity.pdbx_description
1 polymer ?
#
loop_
_entity_poly.entity_id
_entity_poly.type
_entity_poly.pdbx_seq_one_letter_code
_entity_poly.pdbx_strand_id
1 'polypeptide(L)' 'MPSTKKALSVVVRSDGEGHWVEWTHGDEAGSLGPYQDSKMADDVRTAKEREFSENKRHITDV' A
#
# COMPACT_ATOMS: atom_id res chain seq x y z
N MET A 1 -11.63 19.14 -14.49
CA MET A 1 -10.61 18.12 -14.85
C MET A 1 -10.96 16.85 -14.08
N PRO A 2 -11.02 15.67 -14.71
CA PRO A 2 -11.41 14.47 -14.00
C PRO A 2 -10.31 14.14 -12.99
N SER A 3 -10.60 14.34 -11.72
CA SER A 3 -9.79 13.90 -10.58
C SER A 3 -9.69 12.37 -10.68
N THR A 4 -8.70 11.90 -11.43
CA THR A 4 -8.39 10.50 -11.57
C THR A 4 -8.00 10.07 -10.16
N LYS A 5 -8.92 9.38 -9.47
CA LYS A 5 -8.62 8.72 -8.19
C LYS A 5 -7.39 7.87 -8.48
N LYS A 6 -6.20 8.34 -8.11
CA LYS A 6 -4.95 7.62 -8.30
C LYS A 6 -5.17 6.22 -7.69
N ALA A 7 -5.10 5.21 -8.55
CA ALA A 7 -5.37 3.85 -8.13
C ALA A 7 -4.26 3.42 -7.19
N LEU A 8 -4.62 2.93 -6.02
CA LEU A 8 -3.68 2.30 -5.11
C LEU A 8 -3.59 0.83 -5.50
N SER A 9 -2.37 0.34 -5.70
CA SER A 9 -2.07 -1.08 -5.76
C SER A 9 -1.12 -1.40 -4.61
N VAL A 10 -1.43 -2.42 -3.81
CA VAL A 10 -0.52 -2.96 -2.79
C VAL A 10 -0.43 -4.46 -3.01
N VAL A 11 0.77 -4.99 -3.15
CA VAL A 11 1.02 -6.41 -3.40
C VAL A 11 2.08 -6.93 -2.44
N VAL A 12 1.92 -8.19 -2.03
CA VAL A 12 2.93 -8.88 -1.22
C VAL A 12 3.71 -9.80 -2.14
N ARG A 13 5.02 -9.58 -2.24
CA ARG A 13 5.96 -10.50 -2.88
C ARG A 13 6.75 -11.25 -1.81
N SER A 14 7.14 -12.47 -2.13
CA SER A 14 7.98 -13.28 -1.26
C SER A 14 9.14 -13.81 -2.07
N ASP A 15 10.36 -13.68 -1.55
CA ASP A 15 11.58 -14.20 -2.13
C ASP A 15 12.40 -14.97 -1.07
N GLY A 16 13.63 -15.34 -1.42
CA GLY A 16 14.52 -16.08 -0.50
C GLY A 16 15.01 -15.27 0.70
N GLU A 17 14.81 -13.95 0.71
CA GLU A 17 15.23 -13.03 1.78
C GLU A 17 14.07 -12.66 2.71
N GLY A 18 12.82 -12.79 2.24
CA GLY A 18 11.61 -12.66 3.05
C GLY A 18 10.41 -12.17 2.26
N HIS A 19 9.50 -11.50 2.94
CA HIS A 19 8.26 -10.97 2.39
C HIS A 19 8.34 -9.44 2.23
N TRP A 20 8.02 -8.94 1.06
CA TRP A 20 8.04 -7.53 0.71
C TRP A 20 6.63 -7.04 0.39
N VAL A 21 6.29 -5.88 0.90
CA VAL A 21 5.04 -5.18 0.57
C VAL A 21 5.38 -4.06 -0.41
N GLU A 22 5.05 -4.26 -1.68
CA GLU A 22 5.20 -3.24 -2.71
C GLU A 22 3.89 -2.49 -2.86
N TRP A 23 3.96 -1.17 -3.01
CA TRP A 23 2.79 -0.34 -3.24
C TRP A 23 3.05 0.68 -4.34
N THR A 24 1.97 1.07 -5.01
CA THR A 24 1.97 2.11 -6.05
C THR A 24 0.72 2.96 -5.91
N HIS A 25 0.89 4.28 -5.88
CA HIS A 25 -0.19 5.25 -5.79
C HIS A 25 0.05 6.40 -6.77
N GLY A 26 -0.52 6.27 -7.97
CA GLY A 26 -0.25 7.21 -9.08
C GLY A 26 1.21 7.15 -9.52
N ASP A 27 1.97 8.22 -9.27
CA ASP A 27 3.38 8.36 -9.67
C ASP A 27 4.36 7.92 -8.56
N GLU A 28 3.83 7.62 -7.37
CA GLU A 28 4.63 7.16 -6.24
C GLU A 28 4.61 5.64 -6.17
N ALA A 29 5.78 5.04 -5.98
CA ALA A 29 5.93 3.62 -5.71
C ALA A 29 6.91 3.43 -4.56
N GLY A 30 6.72 2.37 -3.78
CA GLY A 30 7.60 2.05 -2.67
C GLY A 30 7.52 0.59 -2.26
N SER A 31 8.51 0.15 -1.50
CA SER A 31 8.63 -1.20 -0.98
C SER A 31 8.90 -1.16 0.53
N LEU A 32 8.22 -2.01 1.28
CA LEU A 32 8.41 -2.19 2.72
C LEU A 32 8.81 -3.64 2.98
N GLY A 33 9.92 -3.86 3.67
CA GLY A 33 10.45 -5.20 3.93
C GLY A 33 11.98 -5.22 4.01
N PRO A 34 12.59 -6.42 4.05
CA PRO A 34 11.90 -7.72 4.07
C PRO A 34 11.33 -8.04 5.46
N TYR A 35 10.13 -8.63 5.49
CA TYR A 35 9.52 -9.20 6.68
C TYR A 35 9.78 -10.71 6.71
N GLN A 36 10.20 -11.23 7.86
CA GLN A 36 10.45 -12.67 8.02
C GLN A 36 9.16 -13.49 8.16
N ASP A 37 8.05 -12.84 8.51
CA ASP A 37 6.74 -13.46 8.69
C ASP A 37 5.76 -12.94 7.64
N SER A 38 5.17 -13.86 6.88
CA SER A 38 4.11 -13.59 5.91
C SER A 38 2.92 -12.85 6.51
N LYS A 39 2.59 -13.13 7.77
CA LYS A 39 1.51 -12.46 8.50
C LYS A 39 1.85 -10.99 8.74
N MET A 40 3.11 -10.69 9.07
CA MET A 40 3.55 -9.31 9.25
C MET A 40 3.48 -8.53 7.93
N ALA A 41 3.84 -9.16 6.80
CA ALA A 41 3.67 -8.55 5.49
C ALA A 41 2.19 -8.31 5.12
N ASP A 42 1.29 -9.24 5.46
CA ASP A 42 -0.16 -9.06 5.23
C ASP A 42 -0.78 -7.98 6.13
N ASP A 43 -0.36 -7.91 7.39
CA ASP A 43 -0.76 -6.86 8.33
C ASP A 43 -0.31 -5.48 7.81
N VAL A 44 0.93 -5.38 7.29
CA VAL A 44 1.46 -4.15 6.68
C VAL A 44 0.74 -3.79 5.39
N ARG A 45 0.41 -4.77 4.52
CA ARG A 45 -0.43 -4.54 3.33
C ARG A 45 -1.74 -3.90 3.74
N THR A 46 -2.44 -4.52 4.70
CA THR A 46 -3.75 -4.08 5.16
C THR A 46 -3.69 -2.69 5.79
N ALA A 47 -2.66 -2.41 6.61
CA ALA A 47 -2.43 -1.09 7.17
C ALA A 47 -2.19 -0.03 6.09
N LYS A 48 -1.42 -0.36 5.04
CA LYS A 48 -1.13 0.55 3.93
C LYS A 48 -2.39 0.83 3.10
N GLU A 49 -3.15 -0.19 2.73
CA GLU A 49 -4.44 -0.05 2.05
C GLU A 49 -5.41 0.83 2.85
N ARG A 50 -5.42 0.66 4.18
CA ARG A 50 -6.25 1.45 5.08
C ARG A 50 -5.80 2.91 5.18
N GLU A 51 -4.50 3.19 5.31
CA GLU A 51 -3.93 4.55 5.32
C GLU A 51 -4.40 5.36 4.10
N PHE A 52 -4.31 4.77 2.90
CA PHE A 52 -4.75 5.43 1.67
C PHE A 52 -6.28 5.52 1.54
N SER A 53 -7.03 4.55 2.07
CA SER A 53 -8.50 4.59 2.08
C SER A 53 -9.06 5.61 3.08
N GLU A 54 -8.43 5.77 4.24
CA GLU A 54 -8.80 6.76 5.25
C GLU A 54 -8.37 8.16 4.81
N ASN A 55 -7.22 8.31 4.13
CA ASN A 55 -6.81 9.59 3.55
C ASN A 55 -7.78 10.07 2.46
N LYS A 56 -8.45 9.17 1.71
CA LYS A 56 -9.53 9.53 0.78
C LYS A 56 -10.78 10.12 1.46
N ARG A 57 -11.03 9.83 2.74
CA ARG A 57 -12.14 10.43 3.50
C ARG A 57 -11.84 11.85 3.98
N HIS A 58 -10.57 12.24 4.07
CA HIS A 58 -10.18 13.59 4.51
C HIS A 58 -10.20 14.64 3.38
N ILE A 59 -10.29 14.22 2.12
CA ILE A 59 -10.30 15.11 0.94
C ILE A 59 -11.73 15.35 0.42
N THR A 60 -12.75 15.11 1.24
CA THR A 60 -14.16 15.43 0.93
C THR A 60 -14.85 16.05 2.14
N ASP A 61 -14.20 17.08 2.71
CA ASP A 61 -14.83 18.02 3.64
C ASP A 61 -14.31 19.43 3.29
N VAL A 62 -14.88 20.01 2.23
CA VAL A 62 -14.98 21.46 1.93
C VAL A 62 -16.01 21.67 0.82
#